data_AF-A0ABD5N2W1-F1
#
_entry.id   AF-A0ABD5N2W1-F1
#
_cell.length_a   1.000
_cell.length_b   1.000
_cell.length_c   1.000
_cell.angle_alpha   90.00
_cell.angle_beta   90.00
_cell.angle_gamma   90.00
#
_symmetry.space_group_name_H-M   'P 1'
#
loop_
_entity.id
_entity.type
_entity.pdbx_description
1 polymer ?
#
loop_
_entity_poly.entity_id
_entity_poly.type
_entity_poly.pdbx_seq_one_letter_code
_entity_poly.pdbx_strand_id
1 'polypeptide(L)'
;MLVFIASFLFLFGITIIFPEMPPGQLICNILGNSQTNYPIMGIPGEVLVVGIINGLVFGVIIAILFSYFRGPPNGKVNLPVWVPRYATSQNSTTERKSPKRQYNRSLQRIKKTRDFTIIQGIGYRYSLKLKKIGIETIDDLLQVSSTKTGRKYLAKNVGVSPSTILRWAHQAKSCR
;
A
#
# COMPACT_ATOMS: atom_id res chain seq x y z
N MET A 1 3.47 -14.53 5.59
CA MET A 1 3.45 -15.81 6.33
C MET A 1 4.85 -16.33 6.62
N LEU A 2 5.70 -16.58 5.60
CA LEU A 2 7.06 -17.09 5.83
C LEU A 2 7.91 -16.20 6.77
N VAL A 3 7.91 -14.88 6.55
CA VAL A 3 8.67 -13.92 7.38
C VAL A 3 8.20 -13.93 8.83
N PHE A 4 6.88 -14.03 9.05
CA PHE A 4 6.30 -14.13 10.39
C PHE A 4 6.78 -15.40 11.09
N ILE A 5 6.68 -16.56 10.42
CA ILE A 5 7.10 -17.86 10.98
C ILE A 5 8.60 -17.87 11.29
N ALA A 6 9.44 -17.35 10.38
CA ALA A 6 10.89 -17.27 10.59
C ALA A 6 11.24 -16.35 11.79
N SER A 7 10.60 -15.19 11.88
CA SER A 7 10.81 -14.27 13.02
C SER A 7 10.31 -14.86 14.34
N PHE A 8 9.18 -15.59 14.33
CA PHE A 8 8.61 -16.25 15.49
C PHE A 8 9.56 -17.32 16.04
N LEU A 9 10.05 -18.23 15.18
CA LEU A 9 10.95 -19.31 15.59
C LEU A 9 12.29 -18.76 16.11
N PHE A 10 12.84 -17.75 15.46
CA PHE A 10 14.08 -17.11 15.88
C PHE A 10 13.93 -16.47 17.27
N LEU A 11 12.89 -15.66 17.47
CA LEU A 11 12.66 -14.97 18.75
C LEU A 11 12.21 -15.92 19.87
N PHE A 12 11.48 -16.97 19.54
CA PHE A 12 11.13 -18.04 20.48
C PHE A 12 12.40 -18.74 20.99
N GLY A 13 13.32 -19.08 20.09
CA GLY A 13 14.62 -19.65 20.45
C GLY A 13 15.46 -18.72 21.34
N ILE A 14 15.51 -17.42 21.02
CA ILE A 14 16.21 -16.45 21.86
C ILE A 14 15.53 -16.31 23.23
N THR A 15 14.20 -16.36 23.30
CA THR A 15 13.46 -16.24 24.56
C THR A 15 13.66 -17.45 25.48
N ILE A 16 13.91 -18.64 24.93
CA ILE A 16 14.32 -19.82 25.72
C ILE A 16 15.67 -19.56 26.41
N ILE A 17 16.58 -18.86 25.74
CA ILE A 17 17.92 -18.53 26.27
C ILE A 17 17.85 -17.34 27.24
N PHE A 18 17.00 -16.34 26.94
CA PHE A 18 16.83 -15.12 27.71
C PHE A 18 15.34 -14.93 28.08
N PRO A 19 14.88 -15.57 29.17
CA PRO A 19 13.46 -15.57 29.57
C PRO A 19 12.98 -14.22 30.10
N GLU A 20 13.90 -13.29 30.40
CA GLU A 20 13.59 -11.97 30.95
C GLU A 20 13.17 -10.93 29.89
N MET A 21 12.79 -11.37 28.68
CA MET A 21 12.41 -10.44 27.63
C MET A 21 10.99 -9.87 27.83
N PRO A 22 10.83 -8.54 27.89
CA PRO A 22 9.51 -7.91 27.83
C PRO A 22 8.94 -7.96 26.40
N PRO A 23 7.60 -8.02 26.19
CA PRO A 23 6.53 -7.84 27.16
C PRO A 23 6.03 -9.12 27.85
N GLY A 24 6.45 -10.31 27.41
CA GLY A 24 5.92 -11.59 27.91
C GLY A 24 6.09 -11.76 29.42
N GLN A 25 7.28 -11.43 29.94
CA GLN A 25 7.53 -11.46 31.38
C GLN A 25 6.65 -10.43 32.14
N LEU A 26 6.47 -9.23 31.59
CA LEU A 26 5.61 -8.20 32.19
C LEU A 26 4.15 -8.67 32.26
N ILE A 27 3.65 -9.28 31.19
CA ILE A 27 2.28 -9.80 31.14
C ILE A 27 2.10 -10.96 32.11
N CYS A 28 3.05 -11.90 32.17
CA CYS A 28 3.02 -13.01 33.13
C CYS A 28 3.05 -12.52 34.58
N ASN A 29 3.86 -11.50 34.88
CA ASN A 29 3.94 -10.91 36.22
C ASN A 29 2.64 -10.19 36.61
N ILE A 30 2.02 -9.46 35.68
CA ILE A 30 0.77 -8.71 35.93
C ILE A 30 -0.44 -9.65 36.08
N LEU A 31 -0.45 -10.80 35.40
CA LEU A 31 -1.51 -11.81 35.53
C LEU A 31 -1.46 -12.60 36.86
N GLY A 32 -0.42 -12.38 37.68
CA GLY A 32 -0.47 -12.65 39.12
C GLY A 32 -0.54 -14.10 39.56
N ASN A 33 -0.12 -15.10 38.76
CA ASN A 33 -0.16 -16.50 39.21
C ASN A 33 0.81 -17.51 38.55
N SER A 34 1.97 -17.10 38.02
CA SER A 34 2.76 -17.99 37.14
C SER A 34 4.06 -18.55 37.71
N GLN A 35 4.30 -18.53 39.03
CA GLN A 35 5.33 -19.41 39.63
C GLN A 35 4.86 -20.87 39.74
N THR A 36 3.96 -21.28 38.85
CA THR A 36 3.63 -22.68 38.67
C THR A 36 4.83 -23.36 38.02
N ASN A 37 5.76 -23.80 38.88
CA ASN A 37 6.94 -24.59 38.57
C ASN A 37 6.51 -25.99 38.10
N TYR A 38 5.79 -26.05 36.98
CA TYR A 38 5.49 -27.30 36.28
C TYR A 38 6.51 -27.43 35.15
N PRO A 39 7.61 -28.18 35.37
CA PRO A 39 8.57 -28.42 34.32
C PRO A 39 7.93 -29.31 33.25
N ILE A 40 7.83 -28.77 32.04
CA ILE A 40 7.42 -29.53 30.86
C ILE A 40 8.73 -29.92 30.18
N MET A 41 9.08 -31.20 30.23
CA MET A 41 10.30 -31.72 29.61
C MET A 41 11.60 -31.05 30.12
N GLY A 42 11.63 -30.72 31.42
CA GLY A 42 12.79 -30.10 32.08
C GLY A 42 12.91 -28.58 31.90
N ILE A 43 12.03 -27.96 31.11
CA ILE A 43 11.97 -26.51 30.91
C ILE A 43 10.84 -25.94 31.77
N PRO A 44 11.04 -24.82 32.51
CA PRO A 44 9.96 -24.21 33.28
C PRO A 44 8.81 -23.82 32.35
N GLY A 45 7.58 -24.22 32.68
CA GLY A 45 6.40 -23.93 31.85
C GLY A 45 6.21 -22.44 31.58
N GLU A 46 6.65 -21.58 32.51
CA GLU A 46 6.66 -20.13 32.35
C GLU A 46 7.50 -19.66 31.14
N VAL A 47 8.67 -20.26 30.92
CA VAL A 47 9.56 -19.89 29.81
C VAL A 47 8.90 -20.19 28.47
N LEU A 48 8.14 -21.29 28.37
CA LEU A 48 7.37 -21.63 27.18
C LEU A 48 6.25 -20.61 26.94
N VAL A 49 5.50 -20.25 27.98
CA VAL A 49 4.40 -19.28 27.87
C VAL A 49 4.93 -17.89 27.48
N VAL A 50 6.00 -17.43 28.13
CA VAL A 50 6.67 -16.16 27.81
C VAL A 50 7.23 -16.19 26.38
N GLY A 51 7.85 -17.30 25.97
CA GLY A 51 8.32 -17.51 24.61
C GLY A 51 7.21 -17.38 23.56
N ILE A 52 6.05 -18.02 23.79
CA ILE A 52 4.91 -17.95 22.88
C ILE A 52 4.39 -16.51 22.78
N ILE A 53 4.24 -15.81 23.91
CA ILE A 53 3.75 -14.42 23.95
C ILE A 53 4.72 -13.49 23.21
N ASN A 54 6.02 -13.57 23.51
CA ASN A 54 7.04 -12.73 22.87
C ASN A 54 7.14 -13.01 21.37
N GLY A 55 7.21 -14.29 20.98
CA GLY A 55 7.26 -14.69 19.58
C GLY A 55 6.07 -14.15 18.78
N LEU A 56 4.86 -14.19 19.35
CA LEU A 56 3.67 -13.69 18.69
C LEU A 56 3.68 -12.16 18.57
N VAL A 57 3.95 -11.46 19.68
CA VAL A 57 3.96 -9.99 19.71
C VAL A 57 5.00 -9.42 18.75
N PHE A 58 6.25 -9.84 18.88
CA PHE A 58 7.33 -9.35 18.03
C PHE A 58 7.20 -9.86 16.59
N GLY A 59 6.71 -11.09 16.39
CA GLY A 59 6.41 -11.61 15.05
C GLY A 59 5.40 -10.74 14.31
N VAL A 60 4.33 -10.30 14.97
CA VAL A 60 3.33 -9.40 14.37
C VAL A 60 3.94 -8.03 14.08
N ILE A 61 4.72 -7.46 15.02
CA ILE A 61 5.41 -6.17 14.81
C ILE A 61 6.34 -6.23 13.60
N ILE A 62 7.18 -7.26 13.50
CA ILE A 62 8.10 -7.46 12.37
C ILE A 62 7.33 -7.69 11.07
N ALA A 63 6.24 -8.46 11.08
CA ALA A 63 5.41 -8.68 9.90
C ALA A 63 4.77 -7.39 9.38
N ILE A 64 4.27 -6.53 10.28
CA ILE A 64 3.72 -5.22 9.93
C ILE A 64 4.82 -4.32 9.38
N LEU A 65 5.97 -4.26 10.05
CA LEU A 65 7.11 -3.44 9.62
C LEU A 65 7.63 -3.87 8.24
N PHE A 66 7.77 -5.18 8.03
CA PHE A 66 8.17 -5.74 6.75
C PHE A 66 7.12 -5.46 5.65
N SER A 67 5.82 -5.56 5.99
CA SER A 67 4.75 -5.18 5.07
C SER A 67 4.78 -3.69 4.71
N TYR A 68 5.20 -2.82 5.63
CA TYR A 68 5.36 -1.40 5.39
C TYR A 68 6.54 -1.13 4.43
N PHE A 69 7.69 -1.79 4.65
CA PHE A 69 8.87 -1.62 3.81
C PHE A 69 8.75 -2.23 2.41
N ARG A 70 8.07 -3.37 2.27
CA ARG A 70 7.99 -4.06 0.96
C ARG A 70 7.07 -3.37 -0.03
N GLY A 71 6.26 -2.40 0.43
CA GLY A 71 5.32 -1.65 -0.39
C GLY A 71 4.23 -2.55 -1.01
N PRO A 72 3.14 -1.95 -1.54
CA PRO A 72 2.18 -2.73 -2.31
C PRO A 72 2.91 -3.40 -3.48
N PRO A 73 2.56 -4.66 -3.83
CA PRO A 73 3.16 -5.32 -4.98
C PRO A 73 2.90 -4.45 -6.21
N ASN A 74 3.97 -3.92 -6.81
CA ASN A 74 3.95 -3.19 -8.08
C ASN A 74 3.67 -4.15 -9.24
N GLY A 75 2.56 -4.87 -9.17
CA GLY A 75 2.04 -5.71 -10.23
C GLY A 75 1.11 -4.86 -11.08
N LYS A 76 1.57 -4.45 -12.26
CA LYS A 76 0.63 -4.00 -13.29
C LYS A 76 -0.29 -5.18 -13.57
N VAL A 77 -1.54 -5.08 -13.14
CA VAL A 77 -2.56 -6.07 -13.46
C VAL A 77 -2.72 -6.04 -14.97
N ASN A 78 -2.18 -7.04 -15.67
CA ASN A 78 -2.46 -7.22 -17.09
C ASN A 78 -3.90 -7.70 -17.19
N LEU A 79 -4.84 -6.77 -17.34
CA LEU A 79 -6.20 -7.12 -17.68
C LEU A 79 -6.18 -7.78 -19.08
N PRO A 80 -6.78 -8.97 -19.26
CA PRO A 80 -7.03 -9.51 -20.59
C PRO A 80 -8.15 -8.69 -21.24
N VAL A 81 -7.81 -7.50 -21.74
CA VAL A 81 -8.72 -6.71 -22.58
C VAL A 81 -8.73 -7.38 -23.95
N TRP A 82 -9.87 -7.94 -24.35
CA TRP A 82 -10.06 -8.44 -25.70
C TRP A 82 -10.07 -7.24 -26.66
N VAL A 83 -9.04 -7.14 -27.51
CA VAL A 83 -8.92 -6.07 -28.50
C VAL A 83 -9.46 -6.58 -29.86
N PRO A 84 -10.50 -5.97 -30.43
CA PRO A 84 -11.04 -6.36 -31.73
C PRO A 84 -10.05 -6.14 -32.90
N ARG A 85 -10.10 -7.04 -33.89
CA ARG A 85 -9.14 -7.25 -35.01
C ARG A 85 -8.94 -6.06 -35.97
N TYR A 86 -9.64 -4.94 -35.78
CA TYR A 86 -9.44 -3.72 -36.58
C TYR A 86 -8.24 -2.88 -36.11
N ALA A 87 -7.68 -3.15 -34.92
CA ALA A 87 -6.47 -2.48 -34.43
C ALA A 87 -5.18 -2.92 -35.14
N THR A 88 -5.27 -3.96 -35.97
CA THR A 88 -4.16 -4.50 -36.75
C THR A 88 -4.44 -4.26 -38.24
N SER A 89 -4.15 -3.06 -38.73
CA SER A 89 -4.12 -2.77 -40.16
C SER A 89 -2.81 -2.12 -40.54
N GLN A 90 -2.26 -2.59 -41.66
CA GLN A 90 -0.86 -2.57 -42.06
C GLN A 90 -0.31 -1.20 -42.47
N ASN A 91 1.03 -1.14 -42.49
CA ASN A 91 1.91 -0.44 -43.45
C ASN A 91 2.80 0.67 -42.91
N SER A 92 4.08 0.33 -42.75
CA SER A 92 5.17 0.72 -43.66
C SER A 92 6.44 1.14 -42.92
N THR A 93 7.50 0.41 -43.25
CA THR A 93 8.90 0.77 -43.09
C THR A 93 9.14 2.15 -43.67
N THR A 94 9.20 3.17 -42.83
CA THR A 94 10.10 4.29 -43.06
C THR A 94 10.56 4.80 -41.70
N GLU A 95 11.77 4.42 -41.33
CA GLU A 95 12.53 5.04 -40.25
C GLU A 95 12.86 6.49 -40.67
N ARG A 96 11.86 7.38 -40.68
CA ARG A 96 12.10 8.82 -40.70
C ARG A 96 12.41 9.23 -39.27
N LYS A 97 13.66 9.64 -39.02
CA LYS A 97 14.07 10.31 -37.78
C LYS A 97 13.03 11.39 -37.44
N SER A 98 12.17 11.07 -36.47
CA SER A 98 11.07 11.94 -36.06
C SER A 98 11.64 13.23 -35.47
N PRO A 99 11.04 14.41 -35.76
CA PRO A 99 11.53 15.67 -35.22
C PRO A 99 11.31 15.64 -33.70
N LYS A 100 12.38 15.41 -32.93
CA LYS A 100 12.39 15.38 -31.45
C LYS A 100 11.61 16.56 -30.83
N ARG A 101 11.51 17.69 -31.53
CA ARG A 101 10.77 18.89 -31.11
C ARG A 101 9.24 18.70 -31.05
N GLN A 102 8.65 17.91 -31.95
CA GLN A 102 7.21 17.63 -31.95
C GLN A 102 6.85 16.57 -30.90
N TYR A 103 7.70 15.55 -30.75
CA TYR A 103 7.60 14.55 -29.69
C TYR A 103 7.71 15.16 -28.29
N ASN A 104 8.61 16.12 -28.09
CA ASN A 104 8.74 16.82 -26.80
C ASN A 104 7.49 17.66 -26.47
N ARG A 105 6.84 18.29 -27.46
CA ARG A 105 5.55 19.00 -27.24
C ARG A 105 4.40 18.04 -26.97
N SER A 106 4.34 16.89 -27.65
CA SER A 106 3.30 15.90 -27.39
C SER A 106 3.49 15.23 -26.03
N LEU A 107 4.73 14.86 -25.64
CA LEU A 107 5.04 14.40 -24.29
C LEU A 107 4.73 15.47 -23.24
N GLN A 108 5.04 16.74 -23.49
CA GLN A 108 4.67 17.81 -22.58
C GLN A 108 3.16 17.98 -22.47
N ARG A 109 2.39 17.87 -23.57
CA ARG A 109 0.91 17.84 -23.53
C ARG A 109 0.39 16.65 -22.74
N ILE A 110 0.88 15.44 -23.02
CA ILE A 110 0.47 14.19 -22.34
C ILE A 110 0.92 14.18 -20.86
N LYS A 111 2.09 14.73 -20.53
CA LYS A 111 2.58 14.87 -19.14
C LYS A 111 1.80 15.96 -18.40
N LYS A 112 1.46 17.06 -19.07
CA LYS A 112 0.63 18.14 -18.54
C LYS A 112 -0.76 17.59 -18.18
N THR A 113 -1.45 16.94 -19.12
CA THR A 113 -2.78 16.33 -18.87
C THR A 113 -2.80 15.25 -17.78
N ARG A 114 -1.65 14.74 -17.34
CA ARG A 114 -1.55 13.75 -16.25
C ARG A 114 -1.34 14.36 -14.87
N ASP A 115 -1.08 15.65 -14.76
CA ASP A 115 -0.72 16.27 -13.48
C ASP A 115 -1.93 16.97 -12.84
N PHE A 116 -2.11 16.73 -11.53
CA PHE A 116 -3.24 17.27 -10.76
C PHE A 116 -3.22 18.80 -10.63
N THR A 117 -2.06 19.42 -10.90
CA THR A 117 -1.83 20.87 -10.88
C THR A 117 -2.72 21.65 -11.85
N ILE A 118 -3.33 21.00 -12.83
CA ILE A 118 -4.27 21.64 -13.77
C ILE A 118 -5.64 21.89 -13.13
N ILE A 119 -6.02 21.09 -12.14
CA ILE A 119 -7.34 21.18 -11.49
C ILE A 119 -7.27 22.28 -10.43
N GLN A 120 -7.98 23.39 -10.65
CA GLN A 120 -8.02 24.49 -9.70
C GLN A 120 -8.64 24.02 -8.38
N GLY A 121 -7.90 24.19 -7.28
CA GLY A 121 -8.29 23.74 -5.94
C GLY A 121 -7.69 22.41 -5.50
N ILE A 122 -7.01 21.65 -6.38
CA ILE A 122 -6.13 20.55 -5.96
C ILE A 122 -4.72 21.10 -5.75
N GLY A 123 -4.48 21.62 -4.55
CA GLY A 123 -3.13 22.01 -4.14
C GLY A 123 -2.21 20.81 -3.91
N TYR A 124 -0.91 21.08 -3.74
CA TYR A 124 0.13 20.08 -3.48
C TYR A 124 -0.23 19.10 -2.34
N ARG A 125 -0.87 19.60 -1.27
CA ARG A 125 -1.28 18.78 -0.13
C ARG A 125 -2.34 17.73 -0.50
N TYR A 126 -3.25 18.05 -1.40
CA TYR A 126 -4.30 17.12 -1.83
C TYR A 126 -3.81 16.16 -2.91
N SER A 127 -2.94 16.62 -3.83
CA SER A 127 -2.34 15.73 -4.82
C SER A 127 -1.46 14.65 -4.19
N LEU A 128 -0.71 14.97 -3.13
CA LEU A 128 0.02 13.96 -2.36
C LEU A 128 -0.89 12.94 -1.69
N LYS A 129 -2.02 13.38 -1.12
CA LYS A 129 -3.00 12.48 -0.51
C LYS A 129 -3.63 11.54 -1.56
N LEU A 130 -3.94 12.06 -2.75
CA LEU A 130 -4.44 11.28 -3.89
C LEU A 130 -3.41 10.25 -4.36
N LYS A 131 -2.13 10.65 -4.48
CA LYS A 131 -1.05 9.71 -4.82
C LYS A 131 -0.87 8.62 -3.76
N LYS A 132 -0.99 8.96 -2.47
CA LYS A 132 -0.89 7.99 -1.36
C LYS A 132 -1.98 6.91 -1.42
N ILE A 133 -3.15 7.22 -1.96
CA ILE A 133 -4.24 6.24 -2.18
C ILE A 133 -4.19 5.57 -3.56
N GLY A 134 -3.10 5.75 -4.31
CA GLY A 134 -2.88 5.10 -5.61
C GLY A 134 -3.52 5.82 -6.81
N ILE A 135 -3.97 7.07 -6.64
CA ILE A 135 -4.50 7.89 -7.73
C ILE A 135 -3.38 8.80 -8.22
N GLU A 136 -2.75 8.41 -9.32
CA GLU A 136 -1.59 9.09 -9.87
C GLU A 136 -1.93 10.02 -11.03
N THR A 137 -3.02 9.74 -11.74
CA THR A 137 -3.45 10.50 -12.92
C THR A 137 -4.86 11.08 -12.80
N ILE A 138 -5.16 12.04 -13.68
CA ILE A 138 -6.50 12.61 -13.83
C ILE A 138 -7.51 11.54 -14.27
N ASP A 139 -7.11 10.58 -15.11
CA ASP A 139 -7.99 9.49 -15.55
C ASP A 139 -8.38 8.56 -14.39
N ASP A 140 -7.43 8.23 -13.50
CA ASP A 140 -7.71 7.43 -12.30
C ASP A 140 -8.71 8.15 -11.39
N LEU A 141 -8.54 9.47 -11.23
CA LEU A 141 -9.47 10.30 -10.47
C LEU A 141 -10.87 10.27 -11.10
N LEU A 142 -10.98 10.40 -12.42
CA LEU A 142 -12.25 10.34 -13.15
C LEU A 142 -12.92 8.96 -13.03
N GLN A 143 -12.13 7.89 -13.12
CA GLN A 143 -12.63 6.52 -13.01
C GLN A 143 -13.26 6.27 -11.64
N VAL A 144 -12.56 6.64 -10.56
CA VAL A 144 -13.04 6.43 -9.19
C VAL A 144 -14.17 7.39 -8.83
N SER A 145 -14.12 8.65 -9.28
CA SER A 145 -15.14 9.66 -8.97
C SER A 145 -16.44 9.55 -9.81
N SER A 146 -16.46 8.67 -10.82
CA SER A 146 -17.65 8.38 -11.63
C SER A 146 -18.84 7.90 -10.79
N THR A 147 -18.56 7.11 -9.75
CA THR A 147 -19.57 6.52 -8.87
C THR A 147 -19.80 7.34 -7.59
N LYS A 148 -21.04 7.34 -7.07
CA LYS A 148 -21.38 8.02 -5.80
C LYS A 148 -20.60 7.45 -4.61
N THR A 149 -20.35 6.15 -4.61
CA THR A 149 -19.55 5.43 -3.61
C THR A 149 -18.08 5.82 -3.68
N GLY A 150 -17.50 5.85 -4.89
CA GLY A 150 -16.12 6.27 -5.10
C GLY A 150 -15.87 7.72 -4.67
N ARG A 151 -16.81 8.65 -4.93
CA ARG A 151 -16.71 10.03 -4.40
C ARG A 151 -16.70 10.10 -2.88
N LYS A 152 -17.53 9.30 -2.20
CA LYS A 152 -17.54 9.23 -0.72
C LYS A 152 -16.24 8.63 -0.17
N TYR A 153 -15.69 7.62 -0.83
CA TYR A 153 -14.41 7.03 -0.47
C TYR A 153 -13.27 8.05 -0.60
N LEU A 154 -13.20 8.79 -1.72
CA LEU A 154 -12.20 9.84 -1.92
C LEU A 154 -12.33 10.96 -0.90
N ALA A 155 -13.56 11.41 -0.64
CA ALA A 155 -13.86 12.43 0.36
C ALA A 155 -13.32 12.04 1.75
N LYS A 156 -13.58 10.80 2.19
CA LYS A 156 -13.14 10.28 3.49
C LYS A 156 -11.62 10.21 3.61
N ASN A 157 -10.93 9.73 2.58
CA ASN A 157 -9.47 9.53 2.63
C ASN A 157 -8.68 10.83 2.43
N VAL A 158 -9.16 11.72 1.57
CA VAL A 158 -8.50 13.01 1.31
C VAL A 158 -8.83 14.04 2.40
N GLY A 159 -9.97 13.86 3.09
CA GLY A 159 -10.46 14.77 4.13
C GLY A 159 -11.14 16.00 3.54
N VAL A 160 -11.97 15.80 2.51
CA VAL A 160 -12.71 16.87 1.82
C VAL A 160 -14.17 16.48 1.66
N SER A 161 -15.03 17.45 1.35
CA SER A 161 -16.45 17.16 1.10
C SER A 161 -16.65 16.38 -0.22
N PRO A 162 -17.67 15.51 -0.32
CA PRO A 162 -17.96 14.79 -1.55
C PRO A 162 -18.38 15.70 -2.71
N SER A 163 -18.90 16.90 -2.43
CA SER A 163 -19.18 17.92 -3.45
C SER A 163 -17.89 18.53 -4.01
N THR A 164 -16.84 18.69 -3.20
CA THR A 164 -15.50 19.11 -3.67
C THR A 164 -14.93 18.11 -4.68
N ILE A 165 -15.03 16.80 -4.40
CA ILE A 165 -14.58 15.75 -5.32
C ILE A 165 -15.36 15.80 -6.64
N LEU A 166 -16.67 16.06 -6.59
CA LEU A 166 -17.49 16.18 -7.79
C LEU A 166 -17.04 17.37 -8.67
N ARG A 167 -16.73 18.52 -8.06
CA ARG A 167 -16.20 19.68 -8.78
C ARG A 167 -14.86 19.35 -9.46
N TRP A 168 -13.97 18.66 -8.76
CA TRP A 168 -12.70 18.21 -9.33
C TRP A 168 -12.89 17.25 -10.51
N ALA A 169 -13.86 16.32 -10.42
CA ALA A 169 -14.19 15.40 -11.51
C ALA A 169 -14.74 16.15 -12.75
N HIS A 170 -15.61 17.14 -12.55
CA HIS A 170 -16.12 17.96 -13.66
C HIS A 170 -14.99 18.76 -14.34
N GLN A 171 -14.09 19.34 -13.55
CA GLN A 171 -12.96 20.10 -14.09
C GLN A 171 -11.94 19.19 -14.80
N ALA A 172 -11.62 18.05 -14.20
CA ALA A 172 -10.81 17.00 -14.81
C ALA A 172 -11.34 16.58 -16.18
N LYS A 173 -12.66 16.38 -16.30
CA LYS A 173 -13.33 16.04 -17.55
C LYS A 173 -13.19 17.14 -18.61
N SER A 174 -13.21 18.41 -18.19
CA SER A 174 -13.05 19.55 -19.10
C SER A 174 -11.61 19.80 -19.56
N CYS A 175 -10.61 19.27 -18.84
CA CYS A 175 -9.20 19.41 -19.18
C CYS A 175 -8.64 18.26 -20.04
N ARG A 176 -9.43 17.21 -20.24
CA ARG A 176 -9.15 16.08 -21.12
C ARG A 176 -9.53 16.41 -22.56
#